data_AF-A0A6P0J1I0-F1
#
_entry.id   AF-A0A6P0J1I0-F1
#
_cell.length_a   1.000
_cell.length_b   1.000
_cell.length_c   1.000
_cell.angle_alpha   90.00
_cell.angle_beta   90.00
_cell.angle_gamma   90.00
#
_symmetry.space_group_name_H-M   'P 1'
#
loop_
_entity.id
_entity.type
_entity.pdbx_description
1 polymer ?
#
loop_
_entity_poly.entity_id
_entity_poly.type
_entity_poly.pdbx_seq_one_letter_code
_entity_poly.pdbx_strand_id
1 'polypeptide(L)' 'MIKDNHIQAAGGIGEAIARISKTIPYPLTIEVETTTLAEVEEAIAHNADIIMLDNMPVEQMEVAVKLIRVS' A
#
# COMPACT_ATOMS: atom_id res chain seq x y z
N MET A 1 -2.95 -9.51 2.32
CA MET A 1 -2.64 -9.04 0.96
C MET A 1 -3.90 -8.43 0.35
N ILE A 2 -3.91 -7.10 0.27
CA ILE A 2 -4.91 -6.30 -0.44
C ILE A 2 -4.44 -6.19 -1.88
N LYS A 3 -5.19 -6.82 -2.80
CA LYS A 3 -4.97 -6.74 -4.26
C LYS A 3 -5.91 -5.72 -4.90
N ASP A 4 -5.63 -5.29 -6.12
CA ASP A 4 -6.36 -4.26 -6.88
C ASP A 4 -7.89 -4.36 -6.80
N ASN A 5 -8.43 -5.57 -6.91
CA ASN A 5 -9.88 -5.81 -6.84
C ASN A 5 -10.50 -5.41 -5.48
N HIS A 6 -9.75 -5.50 -4.39
CA HIS A 6 -10.17 -5.07 -3.06
C HIS A 6 -10.04 -3.55 -2.88
N ILE A 7 -9.01 -2.94 -3.49
CA ILE A 7 -8.80 -1.48 -3.51
C ILE A 7 -9.98 -0.80 -4.23
N GLN A 8 -10.31 -1.28 -5.44
CA GLN A 8 -11.43 -0.76 -6.22
C GLN A 8 -12.78 -0.96 -5.51
N ALA A 9 -12.99 -2.11 -4.86
CA ALA A 9 -14.20 -2.37 -4.09
C ALA A 9 -14.32 -1.52 -2.81
N ALA A 10 -13.19 -1.07 -2.24
CA ALA A 10 -13.17 -0.25 -1.04
C ALA A 10 -13.27 1.26 -1.32
N GLY A 11 -12.97 1.69 -2.56
CA GLY A 11 -12.95 3.09 -2.97
C GLY A 11 -11.56 3.74 -2.90
N GLY A 12 -10.48 2.95 -2.90
CA GLY A 12 -9.10 3.42 -2.82
C GLY A 12 -8.26 2.65 -1.80
N ILE A 13 -6.93 2.86 -1.82
CA ILE A 13 -5.98 2.14 -0.95
C ILE A 13 -6.23 2.52 0.50
N GLY A 14 -6.41 3.82 0.76
CA GLY A 14 -6.62 4.33 2.11
C GLY A 14 -7.85 3.76 2.81
N GLU A 15 -8.98 3.70 2.10
CA GLU A 15 -10.22 3.11 2.62
C GLU A 15 -10.09 1.59 2.84
N ALA A 16 -9.39 0.88 1.95
CA ALA A 16 -9.15 -0.55 2.10
C ALA A 16 -8.35 -0.85 3.39
N ILE A 17 -7.25 -0.11 3.62
CA ILE A 17 -6.41 -0.25 4.81
C ILE A 17 -7.20 0.15 6.07
N ALA A 18 -7.91 1.28 6.05
CA ALA A 18 -8.66 1.77 7.22
C ALA A 18 -9.78 0.81 7.67
N ARG A 19 -10.38 0.07 6.74
CA ARG A 19 -11.40 -0.95 7.06
C ARG A 19 -10.77 -2.21 7.63
N ILE A 20 -9.71 -2.70 7.01
CA ILE A 20 -9.09 -3.98 7.37
C ILE A 20 -8.31 -3.88 8.68
N SER A 21 -7.59 -2.78 8.90
CA SER A 21 -6.79 -2.55 10.12
C SER A 21 -7.58 -2.64 11.42
N LYS A 22 -8.89 -2.35 11.40
CA LYS A 22 -9.76 -2.46 12.58
C LYS A 22 -10.15 -3.89 12.92
N THR A 23 -10.01 -4.81 11.98
CA THR A 23 -10.55 -6.18 12.08
C THR A 23 -9.48 -7.26 12.08
N ILE A 24 -8.26 -6.94 11.63
CA ILE A 24 -7.22 -7.93 11.44
C ILE A 24 -6.60 -8.32 12.81
N PRO A 25 -6.62 -9.61 13.19
CA PRO A 25 -6.00 -10.04 14.44
C PRO A 25 -4.48 -10.10 14.31
N TYR A 26 -3.77 -9.76 15.38
CA TYR A 26 -2.33 -10.00 15.51
C TYR A 26 -2.03 -11.50 15.35
N PRO A 27 -0.99 -11.93 14.60
CA PRO A 27 0.12 -11.12 14.04
C PRO A 27 0.00 -10.83 12.54
N LEU A 28 -1.20 -10.83 11.97
CA LEU A 28 -1.36 -10.62 10.53
C LEU A 28 -0.97 -9.20 10.12
N THR A 29 -0.28 -9.08 8.99
CA THR A 29 0.14 -7.81 8.39
C THR A 29 -0.71 -7.45 7.17
N ILE A 30 -0.80 -6.15 6.89
CA ILE A 30 -1.46 -5.58 5.74
C ILE A 30 -0.41 -5.29 4.67
N GLU A 31 -0.41 -6.15 3.66
CA GLU A 31 0.36 -5.95 2.42
C GLU A 31 -0.51 -5.30 1.34
N VAL A 32 0.02 -4.28 0.67
CA VAL A 32 -0.65 -3.52 -0.39
C VAL A 32 0.18 -3.54 -1.66
N GLU A 33 -0.47 -3.88 -2.77
CA GLU A 33 0.07 -3.80 -4.12
C GLU A 33 -0.06 -2.39 -4.67
N THR A 34 1.04 -1.85 -5.22
CA THR A 34 1.11 -0.49 -5.76
C THR A 34 1.80 -0.52 -7.11
N THR A 35 1.24 0.19 -8.08
CA THR A 35 1.72 0.30 -9.46
C THR A 35 2.15 1.73 -9.80
N THR A 36 1.85 2.71 -8.95
CA THR A 36 2.20 4.12 -9.12
C THR A 36 2.75 4.75 -7.83
N LEU A 37 3.50 5.85 -7.97
CA LEU A 37 4.01 6.61 -6.80
C LEU A 37 2.89 7.20 -5.93
N ALA A 38 1.75 7.58 -6.53
CA ALA A 38 0.61 8.09 -5.78
C ALA A 38 0.02 7.00 -4.85
N GLU A 39 -0.08 5.77 -5.35
CA GLU A 39 -0.52 4.62 -4.56
C GLU A 39 0.46 4.29 -3.42
N VAL A 40 1.76 4.46 -3.65
CA VAL A 40 2.80 4.33 -2.60
C VAL A 40 2.59 5.40 -1.52
N GLU A 41 2.37 6.66 -1.89
CA GLU A 41 2.09 7.74 -0.95
C GLU A 41 0.83 7.48 -0.12
N GLU A 42 -0.24 6.97 -0.74
CA GLU A 42 -1.45 6.55 -0.01
C GLU A 42 -1.15 5.41 0.97
N ALA A 43 -0.42 4.38 0.55
CA ALA A 43 -0.08 3.25 1.41
C ALA A 43 0.74 3.69 2.63
N ILE A 44 1.69 4.62 2.44
CA ILE A 44 2.46 5.23 3.53
C ILE A 44 1.55 6.02 4.48
N ALA A 45 0.72 6.92 3.93
CA ALA A 45 -0.18 7.76 4.73
C ALA A 45 -1.16 6.95 5.60
N HIS A 46 -1.49 5.73 5.16
CA HIS A 46 -2.39 4.82 5.84
C HIS A 46 -1.68 3.71 6.64
N ASN A 47 -0.36 3.76 6.79
CA ASN A 47 0.45 2.82 7.59
C ASN A 47 0.30 1.36 7.13
N ALA A 48 0.39 1.10 5.83
CA ALA A 48 0.53 -0.27 5.34
C ALA A 48 1.81 -0.92 5.93
N ASP A 49 1.71 -2.18 6.39
CA ASP A 49 2.86 -2.90 6.96
C ASP A 49 3.87 -3.29 5.88
N ILE A 50 3.38 -3.66 4.69
CA ILE A 50 4.20 -4.08 3.55
C ILE A 50 3.66 -3.38 2.30
N ILE A 51 4.56 -2.74 1.54
CA ILE A 51 4.26 -2.09 0.26
C ILE A 51 4.97 -2.88 -0.84
N MET A 52 4.19 -3.47 -1.74
CA MET A 52 4.69 -4.18 -2.91
C MET A 52 4.68 -3.23 -4.12
N LEU A 53 5.84 -3.07 -4.74
CA LEU A 53 6.02 -2.25 -5.95
C LEU A 53 5.86 -3.17 -7.17
N ASP A 54 4.64 -3.28 -7.71
CA ASP A 54 4.33 -4.21 -8.80
C ASP A 54 4.58 -3.56 -10.17
N ASN A 55 5.37 -4.24 -11.01
CA ASN A 55 5.67 -3.86 -12.40
C ASN A 55 6.07 -2.39 -12.63
N MET A 56 6.60 -1.71 -11.60
CA MET A 56 7.03 -0.32 -11.68
C MET A 56 8.37 -0.21 -12.43
N PRO A 57 8.59 0.85 -13.24
CA PRO A 57 9.91 1.17 -13.77
C PRO A 57 10.93 1.35 -12.65
N VAL A 58 12.17 0.92 -12.85
CA VAL A 58 13.24 0.97 -11.84
C VAL A 58 13.44 2.39 -11.31
N GLU A 59 13.36 3.40 -12.17
CA GLU A 59 13.49 4.81 -11.78
C GLU A 59 12.38 5.24 -10.81
N GLN A 60 11.16 4.73 -10.99
CA GLN A 60 10.06 4.99 -10.06
C GLN A 60 10.23 4.19 -8.76
N MET A 61 10.70 2.95 -8.82
CA MET A 61 10.98 2.15 -7.62
C MET A 61 12.02 2.82 -6.72
N GLU A 62 13.06 3.43 -7.29
CA GLU A 62 14.05 4.19 -6.52
C GLU A 62 13.42 5.37 -5.75
N VAL A 63 12.49 6.08 -6.39
CA VAL A 63 11.74 7.18 -5.75
C VAL A 63 10.82 6.61 -4.66
N ALA A 64 10.09 5.55 -4.95
CA ALA A 64 9.20 4.89 -3.99
C ALA A 64 9.96 4.45 -2.73
N VAL A 65 11.10 3.77 -2.88
CA VAL A 65 11.93 3.33 -1.75
C VAL A 65 12.45 4.52 -0.94
N LYS A 66 12.81 5.63 -1.58
CA LYS A 66 13.20 6.87 -0.89
C LYS A 66 12.04 7.45 -0.09
N LEU A 67 10.83 7.50 -0.65
CA LEU A 67 9.63 7.95 0.06
C LEU A 67 9.37 7.09 1.30
N ILE A 68 9.34 5.76 1.13
CA ILE A 68 9.05 4.77 2.19
C ILE A 68 10.04 4.85 3.35
N ARG A 69 11.32 5.15 3.09
CA ARG A 69 12.36 5.18 4.14
C ARG A 69 12.48 6.51 4.89
N VAL A 70 11.87 7.57 4.36
CA VAL A 70 11.95 8.92 4.95
C VAL A 70 10.66 9.26 5.72
N SER A 71 9.57 8.57 5.44
CA SER A 71 8.33 8.54 6.23
C SER A 71 8.50 7.75 7.52
#